data_AF-A0A645FFP5-F1
#
_entry.id   AF-A0A645FFP5-F1
#
_cell.length_a   1.000
_cell.length_b   1.000
_cell.length_c   1.000
_cell.angle_alpha   90.00
_cell.angle_beta   90.00
_cell.angle_gamma   90.00
#
_symmetry.space_group_name_H-M   'P 1'
#
loop_
_entity.id
_entity.type
_entity.pdbx_description
1 polymer ?
#
loop_
_entity_poly.entity_id
_entity_poly.type
_entity_poly.pdbx_seq_one_letter_code
_entity_poly.pdbx_strand_id
1 'polypeptide(L)'
;MALHHIKDASKAIDEMHRILKKDGIIVISDVMEHTGEWAREEMFDEWLGFSNEQITNWLQSAGFRNIQVENTDLSCKGYSSKGEFTETGIFLAKATKL
;
A
#
# COMPACT_ATOMS: atom_id res chain seq x y z
N MET A 1 2.26 -3.07 -7.38
CA MET A 1 1.28 -2.13 -6.79
C MET A 1 -0.07 -2.74 -7.04
N ALA A 2 -0.81 -3.06 -5.97
CA ALA A 2 -2.05 -3.81 -6.09
C ALA A 2 -2.98 -3.53 -4.91
N LEU A 3 -2.44 -3.15 -3.75
CA LEU A 3 -3.22 -3.00 -2.53
C LEU A 3 -4.20 -1.83 -2.64
N HIS A 4 -3.82 -0.75 -3.34
CA HIS A 4 -4.69 0.41 -3.56
C HIS A 4 -5.89 0.16 -4.48
N HIS A 5 -5.91 -0.96 -5.21
CA HIS A 5 -7.09 -1.40 -5.97
C HIS A 5 -8.00 -2.37 -5.17
N ILE A 6 -7.62 -2.74 -3.94
CA ILE A 6 -8.40 -3.66 -3.11
C ILE A 6 -9.30 -2.87 -2.18
N LYS A 7 -10.62 -3.04 -2.33
CA LYS A 7 -11.63 -2.36 -1.51
C LYS A 7 -11.42 -2.50 0.00
N ASP A 8 -11.10 -3.71 0.48
CA ASP A 8 -10.77 -3.97 1.88
C ASP A 8 -9.29 -4.38 2.02
N ALA A 9 -8.42 -3.37 1.98
CA ALA A 9 -6.97 -3.56 2.06
C ALA A 9 -6.53 -4.20 3.38
N SER A 10 -7.18 -3.85 4.51
CA SER A 10 -6.92 -4.47 5.82
C SER A 10 -7.15 -5.98 5.79
N LYS A 11 -8.31 -6.42 5.28
CA LYS A 11 -8.61 -7.85 5.16
C LYS A 11 -7.65 -8.57 4.21
N ALA A 12 -7.21 -7.91 3.14
CA ALA A 12 -6.19 -8.50 2.27
C ALA A 12 -4.88 -8.76 3.01
N ILE A 13 -4.45 -7.84 3.88
CA ILE A 13 -3.27 -8.02 4.74
C ILE A 13 -3.48 -9.16 5.75
N ASP A 14 -4.67 -9.28 6.34
CA ASP A 14 -5.02 -10.40 7.23
C ASP A 14 -4.91 -11.75 6.51
N GLU A 15 -5.40 -11.81 5.27
CA GLU A 15 -5.32 -13.02 4.44
C GLU A 15 -3.87 -13.34 4.03
N MET A 16 -3.05 -12.32 3.75
CA MET A 16 -1.61 -12.51 3.53
C MET A 16 -0.94 -13.09 4.77
N HIS A 17 -1.28 -12.60 5.98
CA HIS A 17 -0.79 -13.19 7.22
C HIS A 17 -1.27 -14.64 7.37
N ARG A 18 -2.55 -14.93 7.12
CA ARG A 18 -3.13 -16.28 7.27
C ARG A 18 -2.38 -17.33 6.44
N ILE A 19 -2.08 -17.03 5.17
CA ILE A 19 -1.46 -17.99 4.24
C ILE A 19 0.06 -18.14 4.42
N LEU A 20 0.72 -17.13 4.99
CA LEU A 20 2.16 -17.16 5.17
C LEU A 20 2.56 -18.24 6.19
N LYS A 21 3.68 -18.92 5.97
CA LYS A 21 4.22 -19.87 6.95
C LYS A 21 4.83 -19.10 8.13
N LYS A 22 5.01 -19.79 9.26
CA LYS A 22 5.81 -19.29 10.38
C LYS A 22 7.22 -18.89 9.89
N ASP A 23 7.74 -17.80 10.43
CA ASP A 23 8.98 -17.10 10.07
C ASP A 23 9.00 -16.57 8.63
N GLY A 24 7.86 -16.60 7.93
CA GLY A 24 7.72 -16.04 6.60
C GLY A 24 7.74 -14.51 6.62
N ILE A 25 8.25 -13.93 5.54
CA ILE A 25 8.36 -12.48 5.37
C ILE A 25 7.35 -12.03 4.32
N ILE A 26 6.64 -10.94 4.64
CA ILE A 26 5.85 -10.19 3.67
C ILE A 26 6.63 -8.94 3.26
N VAL A 27 6.53 -8.61 1.97
CA VAL A 27 7.00 -7.33 1.42
C VAL A 27 5.86 -6.72 0.61
N ILE A 28 5.47 -5.50 0.95
CA ILE A 28 4.45 -4.71 0.26
C ILE A 28 5.13 -3.49 -0.35
N SER A 29 4.84 -3.20 -1.62
CA SER A 29 5.23 -1.94 -2.24
C SER A 29 4.03 -1.33 -2.94
N ASP A 30 3.74 -0.09 -2.60
CA ASP A 30 2.64 0.67 -3.16
C ASP A 30 2.90 2.19 -3.13
N VAL A 31 1.99 2.98 -3.71
CA VAL A 31 2.09 4.44 -3.69
C VAL A 31 1.78 5.02 -2.30
N MET A 32 2.49 6.10 -1.97
CA MET A 32 2.18 6.95 -0.84
C MET A 32 0.87 7.72 -1.08
N GLU A 33 0.21 8.12 0.01
CA GLU A 33 -1.02 8.91 -0.05
C GLU A 33 -0.87 10.18 -0.90
N HIS A 34 -1.88 10.46 -1.73
CA HIS A 34 -1.91 11.61 -2.63
C HIS A 34 -3.32 12.16 -2.82
N THR A 35 -3.41 13.33 -3.46
CA THR A 35 -4.68 14.09 -3.61
C THR A 35 -5.28 14.02 -5.01
N GLY A 36 -4.72 13.19 -5.90
CA GLY A 36 -5.22 12.96 -7.27
C GLY A 36 -6.55 12.20 -7.34
N GLU A 37 -7.66 12.84 -6.96
CA GLU A 37 -9.01 12.24 -6.94
C GLU A 37 -9.45 11.64 -8.29
N TRP A 38 -8.96 12.21 -9.41
CA TRP A 38 -9.20 11.69 -10.75
C TRP A 38 -8.82 10.20 -10.90
N ALA A 39 -7.87 9.70 -10.10
CA ALA A 39 -7.46 8.30 -10.13
C ALA A 39 -8.60 7.36 -9.66
N ARG A 40 -9.49 7.82 -8.76
CA ARG A 40 -10.69 7.05 -8.38
C ARG A 40 -11.69 6.93 -9.53
N GLU A 41 -11.86 8.00 -10.29
CA GLU A 41 -12.86 8.07 -11.36
C GLU A 41 -12.38 7.40 -12.65
N GLU A 42 -11.12 7.61 -13.01
CA GLU A 42 -10.57 7.18 -14.31
C GLU A 42 -9.76 5.89 -14.22
N MET A 43 -9.05 5.65 -13.11
CA MET A 43 -8.26 4.42 -12.90
C MET A 43 -8.95 3.40 -11.98
N PHE A 44 -10.09 3.79 -11.38
CA PHE A 44 -10.85 2.98 -10.44
C PHE A 44 -10.05 2.57 -9.20
N ASP A 45 -9.21 3.48 -8.72
CA ASP A 45 -8.47 3.30 -7.48
C ASP A 45 -9.43 3.31 -6.27
N GLU A 46 -9.34 2.26 -5.44
CA GLU A 46 -10.08 2.16 -4.18
C GLU A 46 -9.43 3.02 -3.08
N TRP A 47 -8.13 3.27 -3.20
CA TRP A 47 -7.34 4.11 -2.30
C TRP A 47 -6.43 5.03 -3.10
N LEU A 48 -6.29 6.29 -2.67
CA LEU A 48 -5.35 7.24 -3.26
C LEU A 48 -3.96 7.10 -2.62
N GLY A 49 -3.47 5.87 -2.56
CA GLY A 49 -2.29 5.47 -1.79
C GLY A 49 -2.53 5.35 -0.29
N PHE A 50 -1.44 5.16 0.44
CA PHE A 50 -1.46 4.88 1.88
C PHE A 50 -0.42 5.69 2.64
N SER A 51 -0.71 5.99 3.90
CA SER A 51 0.30 6.50 4.82
C SER A 51 1.11 5.36 5.46
N ASN A 52 2.34 5.67 5.89
CA ASN A 52 3.18 4.68 6.58
C ASN A 52 2.54 4.20 7.88
N GLU A 53 1.82 5.08 8.58
CA GLU A 53 1.08 4.74 9.79
C GLU A 53 -0.05 3.75 9.50
N GLN A 54 -0.83 3.97 8.44
CA GLN A 54 -1.92 3.09 8.05
C GLN A 54 -1.42 1.67 7.73
N ILE A 55 -0.36 1.56 6.92
CA ILE A 55 0.28 0.27 6.59
C ILE A 55 0.84 -0.40 7.85
N THR A 56 1.50 0.37 8.72
CA THR A 56 2.05 -0.16 9.97
C THR A 56 0.95 -0.69 10.88
N ASN A 57 -0.14 0.05 11.04
CA ASN A 57 -1.27 -0.34 11.89
C ASN A 57 -1.94 -1.62 11.37
N TRP A 58 -2.21 -1.72 10.07
CA TRP A 58 -2.79 -2.94 9.50
C TRP A 58 -1.88 -4.16 9.64
N LEU A 59 -0.57 -4.00 9.39
CA LEU A 59 0.40 -5.09 9.60
C LEU A 59 0.45 -5.53 11.07
N GLN A 60 0.42 -4.59 12.02
CA GLN A 60 0.36 -4.89 13.45
C GLN A 60 -0.93 -5.62 13.84
N SER A 61 -2.09 -5.13 13.37
CA SER A 61 -3.40 -5.73 13.64
C SER A 61 -3.51 -7.16 13.08
N ALA A 62 -2.93 -7.42 11.91
CA ALA A 62 -2.89 -8.75 11.31
C ALA A 62 -2.00 -9.76 12.07
N GLY A 63 -1.14 -9.28 12.98
CA GLY A 63 -0.25 -10.09 13.81
C GLY A 63 1.21 -10.15 13.36
N PHE A 64 1.59 -9.39 12.32
CA PHE A 64 3.00 -9.32 11.91
C PHE A 64 3.88 -8.62 12.97
N ARG A 65 5.17 -8.94 12.92
CA ARG A 65 6.23 -8.38 13.78
C ARG A 65 7.40 -7.89 12.93
N ASN A 66 8.38 -7.25 13.57
CA ASN A 66 9.57 -6.70 12.90
C ASN A 66 9.21 -5.80 11.70
N ILE A 67 8.18 -4.96 11.88
CA ILE A 67 7.63 -4.13 10.81
C ILE A 67 8.60 -2.98 10.52
N GLN A 68 8.92 -2.81 9.25
CA GLN A 68 9.73 -1.73 8.71
C GLN A 68 8.99 -1.14 7.52
N VAL A 69 8.84 0.18 7.49
CA VAL A 69 8.28 0.90 6.34
C VAL A 69 9.27 1.99 5.95
N GLU A 70 9.67 1.99 4.69
CA GLU A 70 10.64 2.92 4.11
C GLU A 70 10.01 3.60 2.89
N ASN A 71 10.20 4.92 2.80
CA ASN A 71 9.87 5.66 1.58
C ASN A 71 11.10 5.64 0.69
N THR A 72 10.95 5.15 -0.53
CA THR A 72 12.04 5.06 -1.49
C THR A 72 12.26 6.41 -2.19
N ASP A 73 13.38 6.56 -2.88
CA ASP A 73 13.65 7.71 -3.75
C ASP A 73 12.90 7.62 -5.10
N LEU A 74 12.02 6.64 -5.29
CA LEU A 74 11.24 6.45 -6.50
C LEU A 74 9.92 7.22 -6.41
N SER A 75 9.53 7.84 -7.52
CA SER A 75 8.22 8.46 -7.70
C SER A 75 7.46 7.83 -8.86
N CYS A 76 6.13 7.90 -8.78
CA CYS A 76 5.20 7.57 -9.85
C CYS A 76 4.42 8.82 -10.22
N LYS A 77 4.28 9.08 -11.52
CA LYS A 77 3.50 10.20 -12.06
C LYS A 77 2.40 9.69 -12.97
N GLY A 78 1.16 9.93 -12.57
CA GLY A 78 -0.05 9.59 -13.32
C GLY A 78 -0.72 10.82 -13.90
N TYR A 79 -1.43 10.66 -15.02
CA TYR A 79 -2.11 11.73 -15.73
C TYR A 79 -3.57 11.36 -15.97
N SER A 80 -4.46 12.33 -15.78
CA SER A 80 -5.87 12.21 -16.16
C SER A 80 -6.06 12.48 -17.64
N SER A 81 -7.20 12.03 -18.17
CA SER A 81 -7.67 12.30 -19.53
C SER A 81 -7.85 13.81 -19.83
N LYS A 82 -7.98 14.62 -18.78
CA LYS A 82 -8.18 16.08 -18.84
C LYS A 82 -6.87 16.87 -18.66
N GLY A 83 -5.73 16.18 -18.54
CA GLY A 83 -4.41 16.80 -18.38
C GLY A 83 -4.04 17.19 -16.95
N GLU A 84 -4.85 16.80 -15.96
CA GLU A 84 -4.44 16.86 -14.55
C GLU A 84 -3.40 15.77 -14.30
N PHE A 85 -2.54 15.95 -13.29
CA PHE A 85 -1.58 14.91 -12.93
C PHE A 85 -1.38 14.85 -11.43
N THR A 86 -0.85 13.73 -10.97
CA THR A 86 -0.37 13.57 -9.61
C THR A 86 0.94 12.83 -9.65
N GLU A 87 1.88 13.29 -8.83
CA GLU A 87 3.14 12.61 -8.59
C GLU A 87 3.20 12.24 -7.11
N THR A 88 3.49 10.98 -6.82
CA THR A 88 3.56 10.44 -5.46
C THR A 88 4.76 9.52 -5.31
N GLY A 89 5.25 9.37 -4.08
CA GLY A 89 6.35 8.48 -3.76
C GLY A 89 5.92 7.01 -3.74
N ILE A 90 6.89 6.12 -3.76
CA ILE A 90 6.70 4.68 -3.58
C ILE A 90 7.29 4.27 -2.23
N PHE A 91 6.50 3.55 -1.42
CA PHE A 91 7.00 2.95 -0.18
C PHE A 91 7.30 1.46 -0.35
N LEU A 92 8.11 0.93 0.56
CA LEU A 92 8.35 -0.48 0.79
C LEU A 92 8.08 -0.80 2.26
N ALA A 93 7.20 -1.75 2.53
CA ALA A 93 6.96 -2.29 3.85
C ALA A 93 7.42 -3.75 3.92
N LYS A 94 8.11 -4.11 5.00
CA LYS A 94 8.57 -5.48 5.29
C LYS A 94 8.11 -5.87 6.69
N ALA A 95 7.60 -7.09 6.85
CA ALA A 95 7.25 -7.62 8.17
C ALA A 95 7.38 -9.15 8.20
N THR A 96 7.39 -9.73 9.41
CA THR A 96 7.57 -11.18 9.63
C THR A 96 6.40 -11.77 10.39
N LYS A 97 5.91 -12.94 9.96
CA LYS A 97 4.96 -13.76 10.72
C LYS A 97 5.74 -14.65 11.67
N LEU A 98 5.62 -14.42 12.99
CA LEU A 98 6.27 -15.25 14.02
C LEU A 98 5.40 -16.44 14.45
#